data_AF-A0A418YFN9-F1
#
_entry.id   AF-A0A418YFN9-F1
#
_cell.length_a   1.000
_cell.length_b   1.000
_cell.length_c   1.000
_cell.angle_alpha   90.00
_cell.angle_beta   90.00
_cell.angle_gamma   90.00
#
_symmetry.space_group_name_H-M   'P 1'
#
loop_
_entity.id
_entity.type
_entity.pdbx_description
1 polymer ?
#
loop_
_entity_poly.entity_id
_entity_poly.type
_entity_poly.pdbx_seq_one_letter_code
_entity_poly.pdbx_strand_id
1 'polypeptide(L)'
;MGYRNDINKLIKSIDKNILNDKSINGIQYDIYPWHGYSAISLMTRADCELDVASWKYFECCKSTGEELSNEFDTYLELNDRHHFHCMLVKAASELLEADLSSFAVESPVSDLGLNKLFQVRVYDPDETFTFNYCEFIVANNTQKT
;
A
#
# COMPACT_ATOMS: atom_id res chain seq x y z
N MET A 1 -4.10 -18.84 -2.66
CA MET A 1 -4.74 -17.57 -2.25
C MET A 1 -3.58 -16.64 -1.93
N GLY A 2 -3.56 -15.40 -2.45
CA GLY A 2 -2.38 -14.54 -2.38
C GLY A 2 -2.75 -13.09 -2.08
N TYR A 3 -1.85 -12.15 -2.44
CA TYR A 3 -1.94 -10.70 -2.19
C TYR A 3 -3.34 -10.09 -2.38
N ARG A 4 -4.02 -10.42 -3.48
CA ARG A 4 -5.36 -9.90 -3.77
C ARG A 4 -6.37 -10.13 -2.65
N ASN A 5 -6.37 -11.32 -2.06
CA ASN A 5 -7.31 -11.67 -1.01
C ASN A 5 -6.98 -10.93 0.29
N ASP A 6 -5.69 -10.88 0.62
CA ASP A 6 -5.19 -10.19 1.81
C ASP A 6 -5.49 -8.68 1.76
N ILE A 7 -5.11 -8.01 0.67
CA ILE A 7 -5.38 -6.57 0.44
C ILE A 7 -6.88 -6.27 0.57
N ASN A 8 -7.73 -7.07 -0.08
CA ASN A 8 -9.18 -6.86 -0.01
C ASN A 8 -9.76 -7.08 1.39
N LYS A 9 -9.23 -8.04 2.15
CA LYS A 9 -9.63 -8.25 3.55
C LYS A 9 -9.21 -7.07 4.42
N LEU A 10 -7.98 -6.60 4.26
CA LEU A 10 -7.45 -5.47 5.01
C LEU A 10 -8.23 -4.19 4.73
N ILE A 11 -8.46 -3.83 3.46
CA ILE A 11 -9.27 -2.66 3.09
C ILE A 11 -10.66 -2.71 3.73
N LYS A 12 -11.33 -3.87 3.69
CA LYS A 12 -12.65 -4.06 4.31
C LYS A 12 -12.64 -4.01 5.83
N SER A 13 -11.49 -4.25 6.45
CA SER A 13 -11.32 -4.26 7.92
C SER A 13 -11.00 -2.90 8.52
N ILE A 14 -10.71 -1.88 7.69
CA ILE A 14 -10.42 -0.52 8.16
C ILE A 14 -11.65 0.03 8.89
N ASP A 15 -11.42 0.64 10.06
CA ASP A 15 -12.49 1.27 10.83
C ASP A 15 -13.19 2.36 10.01
N LYS A 16 -14.52 2.30 9.93
CA LYS A 16 -15.34 3.28 9.22
C LYS A 16 -15.14 4.71 9.73
N ASN A 17 -14.81 4.90 11.00
CA ASN A 17 -14.51 6.21 11.57
C ASN A 17 -13.23 6.81 10.95
N ILE A 18 -12.24 5.97 10.63
CA ILE A 18 -11.03 6.39 9.93
C ILE A 18 -11.38 6.79 8.48
N LEU A 19 -12.19 5.97 7.79
CA LEU A 19 -12.64 6.27 6.42
C LEU A 19 -13.46 7.57 6.31
N ASN A 20 -14.09 8.03 7.40
CA ASN A 20 -14.79 9.30 7.45
C ASN A 20 -13.83 10.52 7.57
N ASP A 21 -12.53 10.31 7.79
CA ASP A 21 -11.54 11.37 7.84
C ASP A 21 -11.23 11.91 6.43
N LYS A 22 -11.80 13.08 6.13
CA LYS A 22 -11.64 13.77 4.84
C LYS A 22 -10.23 14.26 4.55
N SER A 23 -9.31 14.17 5.52
CA SER A 23 -7.91 14.54 5.32
C SER A 23 -7.09 13.41 4.66
N ILE A 24 -7.62 12.19 4.58
CA ILE A 24 -6.95 11.07 3.91
C ILE A 24 -6.72 11.41 2.43
N ASN A 25 -5.48 11.23 1.98
CA ASN A 25 -5.07 11.44 0.59
C ASN A 25 -4.12 10.36 0.07
N GLY A 26 -3.92 9.27 0.82
CA GLY A 26 -3.17 8.13 0.30
C GLY A 26 -3.37 6.85 1.12
N ILE A 27 -3.03 5.75 0.48
CA ILE A 27 -3.01 4.40 1.03
C ILE A 27 -1.68 3.74 0.71
N GLN A 28 -1.10 3.06 1.69
CA GLN A 28 0.08 2.24 1.54
C GLN A 28 -0.22 0.81 1.97
N TYR A 29 0.19 -0.16 1.17
CA TYR A 29 0.23 -1.56 1.56
C TYR A 29 1.67 -1.96 1.90
N ASP A 30 1.85 -2.36 3.14
CA ASP A 30 3.14 -2.67 3.74
C ASP A 30 3.32 -4.18 3.86
N ILE A 31 4.51 -4.69 3.51
CA ILE A 31 4.87 -6.11 3.64
C ILE A 31 6.02 -6.24 4.64
N TYR A 32 5.81 -7.02 5.69
CA TYR A 32 6.80 -7.29 6.74
C TYR A 32 7.09 -8.79 6.82
N PRO A 33 7.88 -9.35 5.88
CA PRO A 33 8.10 -10.80 5.81
C PRO A 33 8.79 -11.34 7.06
N TRP A 34 9.70 -10.57 7.66
CA TRP A 34 10.38 -10.88 8.93
C TRP A 34 9.45 -11.01 10.13
N HIS A 35 8.30 -10.36 10.06
CA HIS A 35 7.29 -10.39 11.11
C HIS A 35 6.08 -11.25 10.72
N GLY A 36 6.09 -11.83 9.52
CA GLY A 36 5.03 -12.69 9.03
C GLY A 36 3.69 -11.98 8.86
N TYR A 37 3.67 -10.69 8.54
CA TYR A 37 2.41 -9.97 8.31
C TYR A 37 2.52 -8.92 7.20
N SER A 38 1.35 -8.45 6.77
CA SER A 38 1.15 -7.28 5.91
C SER A 38 0.21 -6.29 6.59
N ALA A 39 0.26 -5.03 6.19
CA ALA A 39 -0.55 -3.98 6.81
C ALA A 39 -1.06 -2.95 5.78
N ILE A 40 -2.08 -2.19 6.17
CA ILE A 40 -2.45 -0.95 5.49
C ILE A 40 -2.15 0.23 6.41
N SER A 41 -1.45 1.20 5.84
CA SER A 41 -1.24 2.52 6.42
C SER A 41 -1.98 3.56 5.59
N LEU A 42 -2.59 4.56 6.24
CA LEU A 42 -3.29 5.65 5.54
C LEU A 42 -2.55 6.97 5.76
N MET A 43 -2.35 7.69 4.68
CA MET A 43 -1.71 9.00 4.69
C MET A 43 -2.77 10.09 4.71
N THR A 44 -2.61 11.04 5.62
CA THR A 44 -3.36 12.29 5.66
C THR A 44 -2.56 13.43 5.06
N ARG A 45 -3.24 14.51 4.66
CA ARG A 45 -2.60 15.73 4.14
C ARG A 45 -1.60 16.39 5.10
N ALA A 46 -1.69 16.10 6.39
CA ALA A 46 -0.80 16.64 7.41
C ALA A 46 0.46 15.78 7.64
N ASP A 47 0.46 14.54 7.15
CA ASP A 47 1.54 13.60 7.38
C ASP A 47 2.78 13.93 6.53
N CYS A 48 3.95 13.63 7.07
CA CYS A 48 5.22 13.74 6.34
C CYS A 48 5.38 12.53 5.41
N GLU A 49 5.41 12.75 4.09
CA GLU A 49 5.52 11.68 3.08
C GLU A 49 6.77 10.80 3.23
N LEU A 50 7.80 11.32 3.89
CA LEU A 50 9.11 10.70 4.12
C LEU A 50 9.22 9.96 5.46
N ASP A 51 8.24 10.12 6.36
CA ASP A 51 8.27 9.51 7.69
C ASP A 51 6.96 8.74 7.92
N VAL A 52 6.83 7.59 7.27
CA VAL A 52 5.63 6.75 7.30
C VAL A 52 5.24 6.34 8.71
N ALA A 53 6.23 6.03 9.56
CA ALA A 53 6.00 5.63 10.94
C ALA A 53 5.37 6.74 11.80
N SER A 54 5.51 8.01 11.39
CA SER A 54 4.87 9.16 12.05
C SER A 54 3.41 9.39 11.64
N TRP A 55 2.91 8.68 10.62
CA TRP A 55 1.58 8.94 10.08
C TRP A 55 0.50 8.69 11.12
N LYS A 56 -0.53 9.54 11.11
CA LYS A 56 -1.67 9.44 12.04
C LYS A 56 -2.30 8.04 12.05
N TYR A 57 -2.39 7.41 10.88
CA TYR A 57 -2.98 6.08 10.69
C TYR A 57 -1.93 5.07 10.21
N PHE A 58 -0.75 5.09 10.83
CA PHE A 58 0.28 4.09 10.61
C PHE A 58 -0.19 2.69 11.03
N GLU A 59 -0.04 1.71 10.13
CA GLU A 59 -0.45 0.32 10.31
C GLU A 59 -1.84 0.12 10.93
N CYS A 60 -2.83 0.90 10.46
CA CYS A 60 -4.16 0.95 11.04
C CYS A 60 -4.93 -0.39 10.99
N CYS A 61 -4.55 -1.28 10.07
CA CYS A 61 -4.97 -2.68 10.08
C CYS A 61 -3.83 -3.60 9.62
N LYS A 62 -3.77 -4.81 10.19
CA LYS A 62 -2.72 -5.81 9.96
C LYS A 62 -3.32 -7.18 9.69
N SER A 63 -2.68 -7.95 8.84
CA SER A 63 -3.06 -9.35 8.58
C SER A 63 -2.41 -10.28 9.59
N THR A 64 -2.87 -11.53 9.62
CA THR A 64 -2.16 -12.63 10.30
C THR A 64 -1.08 -13.27 9.42
N GLY A 65 -0.93 -12.80 8.18
CA GLY A 65 0.02 -13.34 7.20
C GLY A 65 -0.35 -14.71 6.61
N GLU A 66 -1.47 -15.32 6.99
CA GLU A 66 -1.85 -16.67 6.54
C GLU A 66 -1.98 -16.77 5.01
N GLU A 67 -2.46 -15.74 4.32
CA GLU A 67 -2.52 -15.76 2.84
C GLU A 67 -1.16 -15.64 2.16
N LEU A 68 -0.14 -15.19 2.88
CA LEU A 68 1.19 -14.88 2.34
C LEU A 68 2.28 -15.78 2.91
N SER A 69 1.93 -16.72 3.81
CA SER A 69 2.89 -17.53 4.55
C SER A 69 3.93 -18.19 3.64
N ASN A 70 3.51 -18.76 2.52
CA ASN A 70 4.43 -19.40 1.57
C ASN A 70 5.45 -18.43 0.97
N GLU A 71 5.07 -17.19 0.67
CA GLU A 71 5.98 -16.18 0.12
C GLU A 71 6.92 -15.68 1.22
N PHE A 72 6.43 -15.53 2.45
CA PHE A 72 7.26 -15.20 3.63
C PHE A 72 8.29 -16.29 3.92
N ASP A 73 7.85 -17.54 4.00
CA ASP A 73 8.71 -18.70 4.24
C ASP A 73 9.78 -18.81 3.15
N THR A 74 9.38 -18.70 1.88
CA THR A 74 10.32 -18.75 0.74
C THR A 74 11.36 -17.64 0.84
N TYR A 75 10.95 -16.41 1.14
CA TYR A 75 11.88 -15.29 1.32
C TYR A 75 12.86 -15.54 2.47
N LEU A 76 12.36 -15.97 3.63
CA LEU A 76 13.18 -16.21 4.83
C LEU A 76 14.15 -17.38 4.64
N GLU A 77 13.73 -18.45 3.95
CA GLU A 77 14.57 -19.62 3.66
C GLU A 77 15.70 -19.28 2.68
N LEU A 78 15.38 -18.54 1.61
CA LEU A 78 16.35 -18.21 0.56
C LEU A 78 17.19 -16.97 0.87
N ASN A 79 16.70 -16.10 1.76
CA ASN A 79 17.23 -14.76 2.00
C ASN A 79 17.46 -13.99 0.68
N ASP A 80 16.54 -14.16 -0.27
CA ASP A 80 16.67 -13.65 -1.63
C ASP A 80 15.94 -12.31 -1.78
N ARG A 81 16.72 -11.23 -1.92
CA ARG A 81 16.18 -9.88 -2.16
C ARG A 81 15.42 -9.78 -3.47
N HIS A 82 15.81 -10.54 -4.50
CA HIS A 82 15.08 -10.53 -5.76
C HIS A 82 13.65 -11.06 -5.56
N HIS A 83 13.51 -12.15 -4.79
CA HIS A 83 12.20 -12.67 -4.41
C HIS A 83 11.36 -11.62 -3.68
N PHE A 84 11.95 -10.88 -2.73
CA PHE A 84 11.22 -9.79 -2.04
C PHE A 84 10.77 -8.68 -2.99
N HIS A 85 11.61 -8.26 -3.93
CA HIS A 85 11.19 -7.29 -4.95
C HIS A 85 10.06 -7.83 -5.83
N CYS A 86 10.07 -9.12 -6.17
CA CYS A 86 8.95 -9.75 -6.87
C CYS A 86 7.66 -9.74 -6.04
N MET A 87 7.75 -9.94 -4.73
CA MET A 87 6.61 -9.80 -3.81
C MET A 87 6.03 -8.38 -3.85
N LEU A 88 6.88 -7.35 -3.75
CA LEU A 88 6.47 -5.94 -3.82
C LEU A 88 5.82 -5.58 -5.17
N VAL A 89 6.40 -6.06 -6.28
CA VAL A 89 5.82 -5.88 -7.64
C VAL A 89 4.44 -6.52 -7.75
N LYS A 90 4.27 -7.77 -7.27
CA LYS A 90 2.97 -8.45 -7.24
C LYS A 90 1.96 -7.67 -6.41
N ALA A 91 2.34 -7.28 -5.19
CA ALA A 91 1.48 -6.53 -4.29
C ALA A 91 1.05 -5.18 -4.88
N ALA A 92 1.98 -4.45 -5.51
CA ALA A 92 1.67 -3.19 -6.18
C ALA A 92 0.68 -3.36 -7.33
N SER A 93 0.83 -4.41 -8.14
CA SER A 93 -0.11 -4.73 -9.22
C SER A 93 -1.51 -5.02 -8.66
N GLU A 94 -1.60 -5.84 -7.61
CA GLU A 94 -2.88 -6.22 -7.00
C GLU A 94 -3.55 -5.06 -6.25
N LEU A 95 -2.77 -4.18 -5.61
CA LEU A 95 -3.28 -2.97 -4.96
C LEU A 95 -3.88 -1.99 -5.98
N LEU A 96 -3.24 -1.83 -7.15
CA LEU A 96 -3.75 -0.99 -8.24
C LEU A 96 -5.07 -1.50 -8.83
N GLU A 97 -5.35 -2.80 -8.71
CA GLU A 97 -6.59 -3.44 -9.14
C GLU A 97 -7.66 -3.53 -8.03
N ALA A 98 -7.34 -3.10 -6.81
CA ALA A 98 -8.25 -3.16 -5.68
C ALA A 98 -9.39 -2.13 -5.79
N ASP A 99 -10.54 -2.45 -5.19
CA ASP A 99 -11.65 -1.50 -5.08
C ASP A 99 -11.35 -0.47 -3.98
N LEU A 100 -10.89 0.70 -4.40
CA LEU A 100 -10.58 1.83 -3.53
C LEU A 100 -11.71 2.88 -3.50
N SER A 101 -12.93 2.53 -3.91
CA SER A 101 -14.08 3.45 -3.94
C SER A 101 -14.39 4.07 -2.57
N SER A 102 -14.08 3.37 -1.48
CA SER A 102 -14.22 3.89 -0.11
C SER A 102 -13.29 5.08 0.21
N PHE A 103 -12.26 5.30 -0.61
CA PHE A 103 -11.31 6.41 -0.51
C PHE A 103 -11.51 7.46 -1.61
N ALA A 104 -12.49 7.27 -2.49
CA ALA A 104 -12.86 8.26 -3.48
C ALA A 104 -13.49 9.46 -2.76
N VAL A 105 -12.63 10.37 -2.28
CA VAL A 105 -13.08 11.66 -1.78
C VAL A 105 -13.76 12.35 -2.97
N GLU A 106 -15.03 12.71 -2.81
CA GLU A 106 -15.66 13.71 -3.68
C GLU A 106 -14.77 14.95 -3.60
N SER A 107 -13.90 15.14 -4.60
CA SER A 107 -13.08 16.33 -4.71
C SER A 107 -14.07 17.48 -4.92
N PRO A 108 -14.28 18.40 -3.95
CA PRO A 108 -14.89 19.65 -4.29
C PRO A 108 -13.81 20.33 -5.12
N VAL A 109 -14.04 20.46 -6.42
CA VAL A 109 -13.27 21.36 -7.26
C VAL A 109 -13.52 22.76 -6.69
N SER A 110 -12.72 23.16 -5.70
CA SER A 110 -12.64 24.55 -5.25
C SER A 110 -11.53 25.19 -6.04
N ASP A 111 -11.91 26.20 -6.83
CA ASP A 111 -11.15 26.94 -7.82
C ASP A 111 -9.90 27.68 -7.31
N LEU A 112 -8.99 27.03 -6.57
CA LEU A 112 -7.64 27.53 -6.28
C LEU A 112 -6.79 26.43 -5.59
N GLY A 113 -5.98 25.73 -6.39
CA GLY A 113 -4.68 25.18 -5.96
C GLY A 113 -4.65 23.84 -5.21
N LEU A 114 -4.00 22.84 -5.84
CA LEU A 114 -3.33 21.69 -5.21
C LEU A 114 -4.21 20.66 -4.48
N ASN A 115 -5.31 20.20 -5.09
CA ASN A 115 -5.88 18.90 -4.67
C ASN A 115 -4.95 17.78 -5.18
N LYS A 116 -4.04 17.35 -4.31
CA LYS A 116 -3.11 16.24 -4.51
C LYS A 116 -3.90 14.98 -4.89
N LEU A 117 -3.50 14.37 -6.00
CA LEU A 117 -3.95 13.03 -6.42
C LEU A 117 -3.91 12.07 -5.22
N PHE A 118 -4.93 11.25 -5.08
CA PHE A 118 -4.92 10.17 -4.09
C PHE A 118 -3.73 9.24 -4.38
N GLN A 119 -2.83 9.08 -3.41
CA GLN A 119 -1.59 8.30 -3.58
C GLN A 119 -1.83 6.83 -3.23
N VAL A 120 -1.41 5.93 -4.12
CA VAL A 120 -1.40 4.48 -3.87
C VAL A 120 0.04 4.02 -3.82
N ARG A 121 0.45 3.40 -2.70
CA ARG A 121 1.85 3.10 -2.41
C ARG A 121 2.06 1.63 -2.03
N VAL A 122 3.16 1.07 -2.53
CA VAL A 122 3.83 -0.11 -1.96
C VAL A 122 5.30 0.27 -1.83
N TYR A 123 5.83 0.18 -0.62
CA TYR A 123 7.18 0.65 -0.29
C TYR A 123 8.08 -0.50 0.16
N ASP A 124 9.37 -0.38 -0.14
CA ASP A 124 10.42 -1.28 0.32
C ASP A 124 11.00 -0.76 1.65
N PRO A 125 10.68 -1.37 2.80
CA PRO A 125 11.14 -0.89 4.11
C PRO A 125 12.66 -0.94 4.29
N ASP A 126 13.37 -1.73 3.48
CA ASP A 126 14.84 -1.82 3.51
C ASP A 126 15.53 -0.74 2.65
N GLU A 127 14.73 0.15 2.03
CA GLU A 127 15.18 1.26 1.17
C GLU A 127 16.13 0.85 0.03
N THR A 128 16.17 -0.44 -0.33
CA THR A 128 17.01 -0.91 -1.44
C THR A 128 16.57 -0.24 -2.74
N PHE A 129 15.26 0.02 -2.86
CA PHE A 129 14.71 0.97 -3.82
C PHE A 129 13.86 2.03 -3.13
N THR A 130 14.14 3.29 -3.43
CA THR A 130 13.46 4.45 -2.83
C THR A 130 12.20 4.89 -3.59
N PHE A 131 11.78 4.15 -4.62
CA PHE A 131 10.63 4.48 -5.45
C PHE A 131 9.35 3.77 -5.01
N ASN A 132 8.19 4.29 -5.43
CA ASN A 132 6.90 3.64 -5.22
C ASN A 132 6.65 2.56 -6.28
N TYR A 133 6.47 1.30 -5.87
CA TYR A 133 6.28 0.18 -6.81
C TYR A 133 5.01 0.32 -7.66
N CYS A 134 3.98 1.01 -7.16
CA CYS A 134 2.79 1.30 -7.95
C CYS A 134 3.10 2.21 -9.16
N GLU A 135 3.96 3.21 -8.97
CA GLU A 135 4.39 4.09 -10.08
C GLU A 135 5.21 3.33 -11.13
N PHE A 136 6.05 2.39 -10.68
CA PHE A 136 6.80 1.50 -11.57
C PHE A 136 5.86 0.65 -12.46
N ILE A 137 4.82 0.05 -11.88
CA ILE A 137 3.83 -0.74 -12.64
C ILE A 137 3.11 0.13 -13.68
N VAL A 138 2.64 1.31 -13.27
CA VAL A 138 1.93 2.25 -14.17
C VAL A 138 2.83 2.67 -15.34
N ALA A 139 4.09 3.04 -15.06
CA ALA A 139 5.05 3.41 -16.09
C ALA A 139 5.30 2.26 -17.09
N ASN A 140 5.49 1.04 -16.59
CA ASN A 140 5.73 -0.14 -17.42
C ASN A 140 4.52 -0.51 -18.30
N ASN A 141 3.29 -0.29 -17.81
CA ASN A 141 2.08 -0.55 -18.58
C ASN A 141 1.83 0.51 -19.65
N THR A 142 2.22 1.76 -19.39
CA THR A 142 2.07 2.87 -20.35
C THR A 142 3.02 2.76 -21.54
N GLN A 143 4.16 2.07 -21.39
CA GLN A 143 5.09 1.82 -22.50
C GLN A 143 4.64 0.69 -23.46
N LYS A 144 3.59 -0.06 -23.12
CA LYS A 144 3.07 -1.18 -23.92
C LYS A 144 1.90 -0.80 -24.83
N THR A 145 1.45 0.45 -24.77
CA THR A 145 0.46 1.08 -25.68
C THR A 145 1.15 1.94 -26.72
#